data_AF-A0AAQ3JMP9-F1
#
_entry.id   AF-A0AAQ3JMP9-F1
#
_cell.length_a   1.000
_cell.length_b   1.000
_cell.length_c   1.000
_cell.angle_alpha   90.00
_cell.angle_beta   90.00
_cell.angle_gamma   90.00
#
_symmetry.space_group_name_H-M   'P 1'
#
loop_
_entity.id
_entity.type
_entity.pdbx_description
1 polymer ?
#
loop_
_entity_poly.entity_id
_entity_poly.type
_entity_poly.pdbx_seq_one_letter_code
_entity_poly.pdbx_strand_id
1 'polypeptide(L)' 'MGWLQSLFSPLKKLWFRLNSAQRKKRGIYILYEDVKSCQCEDVQILWSILVESNPPHLRLKQ' A
#
# COMPACT_ATOMS: atom_id res chain seq x y z
N MET A 1 -20.50 -1.67 -32.23
CA MET A 1 -20.47 -2.73 -31.19
C MET A 1 -19.82 -2.19 -29.91
N GLY A 2 -20.57 -1.45 -29.08
CA GLY A 2 -20.07 -0.84 -27.83
C GLY A 2 -20.15 -1.72 -26.59
N TRP A 3 -20.74 -2.92 -26.70
CA TRP A 3 -21.02 -3.81 -25.56
C TRP A 3 -19.76 -4.40 -24.90
N LEU A 4 -18.70 -4.68 -25.69
CA LEU A 4 -17.44 -5.18 -25.15
C LEU A 4 -16.75 -4.16 -24.23
N GLN A 5 -16.85 -2.86 -24.54
CA GLN A 5 -16.24 -1.81 -23.71
C GLN A 5 -16.87 -1.73 -22.32
N SER A 6 -18.19 -1.98 -22.20
CA SER A 6 -18.86 -1.97 -20.88
C SER A 6 -18.48 -3.18 -20.04
N LEU A 7 -18.24 -4.34 -20.65
CA LEU A 7 -17.81 -5.56 -19.94
C LEU A 7 -16.35 -5.50 -19.45
N PHE A 8 -15.45 -4.87 -20.21
CA PHE A 8 -14.04 -4.71 -19.81
C PHE A 8 -13.80 -3.55 -18.83
N SER A 9 -14.71 -2.58 -18.73
CA SER A 9 -14.60 -1.44 -17.82
C SER A 9 -14.55 -1.80 -16.32
N PRO A 10 -15.43 -2.68 -15.77
CA PRO A 10 -15.36 -3.08 -14.37
C PRO A 10 -14.08 -3.86 -14.07
N LEU A 11 -13.59 -4.68 -15.01
CA LEU A 11 -12.34 -5.43 -14.88
C LEU A 11 -11.12 -4.50 -14.84
N LYS A 12 -11.06 -3.50 -15.73
CA LYS A 12 -10.00 -2.46 -15.69
C LYS A 12 -10.00 -1.69 -14.37
N LYS A 13 -11.17 -1.36 -13.84
CA LYS A 13 -11.32 -0.66 -12.55
C LYS A 13 -10.82 -1.53 -11.38
N LEU A 14 -11.13 -2.82 -11.39
CA LEU A 14 -10.64 -3.76 -10.39
C LEU A 14 -9.13 -3.98 -10.49
N TRP A 15 -8.60 -4.11 -11.71
CA TRP A 15 -7.17 -4.23 -11.99
C TRP A 15 -6.38 -3.02 -11.48
N PHE A 16 -6.90 -1.81 -11.67
CA PHE A 16 -6.27 -0.59 -11.15
C PHE A 16 -6.28 -0.54 -9.62
N ARG A 17 -7.39 -0.96 -8.98
CA ARG A 17 -7.49 -1.05 -7.51
C ARG A 17 -6.48 -2.06 -6.94
N LEU A 18 -6.37 -3.25 -7.55
CA LEU A 18 -5.44 -4.28 -7.12
C LEU A 18 -3.98 -3.85 -7.33
N ASN A 19 -3.63 -3.29 -8.48
CA ASN A 19 -2.28 -2.78 -8.72
C ASN A 19 -1.92 -1.62 -7.82
N SER A 20 -2.86 -0.71 -7.53
CA SER A 20 -2.66 0.38 -6.58
C SER A 20 -2.39 -0.17 -5.18
N ALA A 21 -3.17 -1.15 -4.72
CA ALA A 21 -2.94 -1.81 -3.44
C ALA A 21 -1.58 -2.53 -3.38
N GLN A 22 -1.15 -3.21 -4.45
CA GLN A 22 0.16 -3.86 -4.53
C GLN A 22 1.31 -2.84 -4.53
N ARG A 23 1.19 -1.74 -5.28
CA ARG A 23 2.17 -0.65 -5.26
C ARG A 23 2.27 0.00 -3.89
N LYS A 24 1.15 0.21 -3.20
CA LYS A 24 1.14 0.72 -1.82
C LYS A 24 1.84 -0.26 -0.86
N LYS A 25 1.54 -1.56 -0.93
CA LYS A 25 2.22 -2.58 -0.11
C LYS A 25 3.74 -2.58 -0.34
N ARG A 26 4.17 -2.54 -1.61
CA ARG A 26 5.61 -2.48 -1.94
C ARG A 26 6.26 -1.19 -1.46
N GLY A 27 5.60 -0.04 -1.61
CA GLY A 27 6.10 1.24 -1.13
C GLY A 27 6.29 1.26 0.38
N ILE A 28 5.37 0.67 1.13
CA ILE A 28 5.48 0.60 2.60
C ILE A 28 6.60 -0.36 3.03
N TYR A 29 6.82 -1.45 2.29
CA TYR A 29 7.97 -2.34 2.55
C TYR A 29 9.32 -1.62 2.35
N ILE A 30 9.45 -0.81 1.29
CA ILE A 30 10.67 -0.01 1.07
C ILE A 30 10.86 1.00 2.21
N LEU A 31 9.80 1.73 2.57
CA LEU A 31 9.82 2.66 3.70
C LEU A 31 10.20 1.98 5.03
N TYR A 32 9.72 0.76 5.26
CA TYR A 32 10.08 -0.01 6.45
C TYR A 32 11.60 -0.28 6.52
N GLU A 33 12.21 -0.72 5.42
CA GLU A 33 13.66 -0.98 5.38
C GLU A 33 14.45 0.32 5.61
N ASP A 34 14.02 1.43 5.02
CA ASP A 34 14.65 2.74 5.22
C ASP A 34 14.53 3.21 6.68
N VAL A 35 13.33 3.13 7.27
CA VAL A 35 13.08 3.48 8.68
C VAL A 35 13.92 2.61 9.62
N LYS A 36 14.01 1.31 9.37
CA LYS A 36 14.80 0.38 10.18
C LYS A 36 16.29 0.74 10.19
N SER A 37 16.82 1.26 9.09
CA SER A 37 18.21 1.71 9.00
C SER A 37 18.46 3.07 9.64
N CYS A 38 17.41 3.84 9.92
CA CYS A 38 17.48 5.20 10.44
C CYS A 38 17.51 5.22 11.98
N GLN A 39 18.48 5.94 12.56
CA GLN A 39 18.64 6.09 14.01
C GLN A 39 17.84 7.28 14.59
N CYS A 40 17.14 8.05 13.76
CA CYS A 40 16.39 9.22 14.21
C CYS A 40 15.10 8.79 14.93
N GLU A 41 14.95 9.21 16.18
CA GLU A 41 13.79 8.86 17.02
C GLU A 41 12.47 9.36 16.42
N ASP A 42 12.45 10.59 15.89
CA ASP A 42 11.28 11.17 15.24
C ASP A 42 10.77 10.33 14.06
N VAL A 43 11.69 9.70 13.31
CA VAL A 43 11.34 8.83 12.18
C VAL A 43 10.67 7.55 12.68
N GLN A 44 11.12 7.00 13.81
CA GLN A 44 10.49 5.83 14.45
C GLN A 44 9.10 6.16 15.01
N ILE A 45 8.91 7.37 15.56
CA ILE A 45 7.62 7.86 16.04
C ILE A 45 6.65 8.03 14.87
N LEU A 46 7.08 8.69 13.79
CA LEU A 46 6.27 8.87 12.58
C LEU A 46 5.88 7.52 11.97
N TRP A 47 6.79 6.54 11.95
CA TRP A 47 6.49 5.19 11.52
C TRP A 47 5.44 4.51 12.40
N SER A 48 5.54 4.66 13.73
CA SER A 48 4.56 4.11 14.67
C SER A 48 3.16 4.68 14.43
N ILE A 49 3.05 6.00 14.23
CA ILE A 49 1.78 6.68 13.88
C ILE A 49 1.22 6.14 12.55
N LEU A 50 2.09 5.97 11.54
CA LEU A 50 1.69 5.42 10.25
C LEU A 50 1.13 3.99 10.36
N VAL A 51 1.78 3.14 11.16
CA VAL A 51 1.35 1.76 11.40
C VAL A 51 0.01 1.71 12.13
N GLU A 52 -0.17 2.56 13.13
CA GLU A 52 -1.38 2.62 13.95
C GLU A 52 -2.60 3.14 13.17
N SER A 53 -2.39 4.10 12.27
CA SER A 53 -3.46 4.67 11.42
C SER A 53 -3.94 3.76 10.28
N ASN A 54 -3.30 2.62 10.03
CA ASN A 54 -3.59 1.71 8.90
C ASN A 54 -3.93 0.26 9.34
N PRO A 55 -5.07 0.00 10.02
CA PRO A 55 -5.55 -1.36 10.25
C PRO A 55 -6.24 -1.85 8.96
N PRO A 56 -5.97 -3.02 8.33
CA PRO A 56 -5.17 -4.21 8.67
C PRO A 56 -4.04 -4.49 7.64
N HIS A 57 -3.59 -3.48 6.90
CA HIS A 57 -2.65 -3.66 5.78
C HIS A 57 -1.17 -3.80 6.22
N LEU A 58 -0.85 -3.41 7.46
CA LEU A 58 0.51 -3.40 8.02
C LEU A 58 0.75 -4.43 9.11
N ARG A 59 -0.29 -5.17 9.52
CA ARG A 59 -0.19 -6.33 10.44
C ARG A 59 0.38 -7.58 9.75
N LEU A 60 0.86 -7.46 8.52
CA LEU A 60 1.53 -8.55 7.81
C LEU A 60 2.96 -8.60 8.33
N LYS A 61 3.22 -9.55 9.23
CA LYS A 61 4.54 -9.95 9.74
C LYS A 61 5.04 -9.18 10.97
N GLN A 62 4.27 -9.26 12.06
CA GLN A 62 4.91 -9.47 13.37
C GLN A 62 4.99 -10.98 13.62
#